data_AF-A0A374E5H8-F1
#
_entry.id   AF-A0A374E5H8-F1
#
_cell.length_a   1.000
_cell.length_b   1.000
_cell.length_c   1.000
_cell.angle_alpha   90.00
_cell.angle_beta   90.00
_cell.angle_gamma   90.00
#
_symmetry.space_group_name_H-M   'P 1'
#
loop_
_entity.id
_entity.type
_entity.pdbx_description
1 polymer ?
#
loop_
_entity_poly.entity_id
_entity_poly.type
_entity_poly.pdbx_seq_one_letter_code
_entity_poly.pdbx_strand_id
1 'polypeptide(L)'
;MYYAEMNTCGSCKYYKYEGENTKGYCSWYRTYYYPDDSCDHWEEGNVSSSGGCFLTTACCEHKGLPDDCRELTALRYLRDEYMKKYDFGQALINIYYEKAPAIVDKINHMADSDEIYEGIYNKIQEIVVMIENKKYDDAVCEYIKLMFEVERS
;
A
#
# COMPACT_ATOMS: atom_id res chain seq x y z
N MET A 1 -12.27 1.87 -11.25
CA MET A 1 -11.27 0.88 -10.81
C MET A 1 -11.85 -0.50 -11.07
N TYR A 2 -11.14 -1.37 -11.78
CA TYR A 2 -11.60 -2.75 -12.05
C TYR A 2 -11.20 -3.62 -10.86
N TYR A 3 -12.17 -3.97 -10.03
CA TYR A 3 -11.97 -4.89 -8.91
C TYR A 3 -11.94 -6.31 -9.48
N ALA A 4 -10.75 -6.90 -9.65
CA ALA A 4 -10.65 -8.31 -10.01
C ALA A 4 -11.14 -9.15 -8.83
N GLU A 5 -12.15 -9.99 -9.06
CA GLU A 5 -12.70 -10.89 -8.05
C GLU A 5 -11.62 -11.87 -7.55
N MET A 6 -11.64 -12.20 -6.25
CA MET A 6 -10.70 -13.16 -5.65
C MET A 6 -10.85 -14.54 -6.35
N ASN A 7 -9.72 -15.20 -6.65
CA ASN A 7 -9.58 -16.48 -7.42
C ASN A 7 -9.49 -16.36 -8.95
N THR A 8 -9.26 -15.16 -9.48
CA THR A 8 -9.07 -14.96 -10.91
C THR A 8 -7.60 -15.05 -11.34
N CYS A 9 -7.33 -15.40 -12.59
CA CYS A 9 -5.98 -15.52 -13.15
C CYS A 9 -5.17 -14.24 -12.91
N GLY A 10 -5.78 -13.06 -13.05
CA GLY A 10 -5.14 -11.76 -12.86
C GLY A 10 -4.65 -11.49 -11.43
N SER A 11 -5.12 -12.25 -10.44
CA SER A 11 -4.72 -12.17 -9.03
C SER A 11 -3.77 -13.31 -8.59
N CYS A 12 -3.40 -14.21 -9.51
CA CYS A 12 -2.55 -15.37 -9.23
C CYS A 12 -1.05 -15.02 -9.33
N LYS A 13 -0.22 -15.58 -8.44
CA LYS A 13 1.25 -15.35 -8.42
C LYS A 13 1.98 -15.69 -9.71
N TYR A 14 1.41 -16.59 -10.51
CA TYR A 14 2.02 -17.07 -11.74
C TYR A 14 1.62 -16.25 -12.97
N TYR A 15 0.71 -15.29 -12.83
CA TYR A 15 0.18 -14.50 -13.92
C TYR A 15 0.99 -13.22 -14.14
N LYS A 16 1.42 -12.99 -15.38
CA LYS A 16 2.18 -11.83 -15.80
C LYS A 16 1.45 -11.10 -16.92
N TYR A 17 1.14 -9.83 -16.71
CA TYR A 17 0.59 -8.99 -17.76
C TYR A 17 1.66 -8.73 -18.82
N GLU A 18 1.49 -9.31 -20.01
CA GLU A 18 2.37 -9.09 -21.15
C GLU A 18 1.56 -8.79 -22.41
N GLY A 19 1.68 -7.56 -22.91
CA GLY A 19 1.24 -7.18 -24.25
C GLY A 19 -0.06 -6.38 -24.34
N GLU A 20 -0.17 -5.60 -25.43
CA GLU A 20 -1.23 -4.64 -25.80
C GLU A 20 -2.67 -5.23 -25.91
N ASN A 21 -2.90 -6.49 -25.54
CA ASN A 21 -4.13 -7.22 -25.84
C ASN A 21 -4.74 -7.93 -24.62
N THR A 22 -5.16 -7.22 -23.56
CA THR A 22 -6.11 -7.67 -22.49
C THR A 22 -5.90 -9.05 -21.82
N LYS A 23 -4.85 -9.81 -22.17
CA LYS A 23 -4.50 -11.15 -21.71
C LYS A 23 -3.09 -11.10 -21.15
N GLY A 24 -2.84 -11.94 -20.16
CA GLY A 24 -1.56 -12.11 -19.51
C GLY A 24 -1.13 -13.57 -19.59
N TYR A 25 0.17 -13.78 -19.42
CA TYR A 25 0.82 -15.07 -19.48
C TYR A 25 0.83 -15.73 -18.10
N CYS A 26 0.28 -16.94 -17.99
CA CYS A 26 0.37 -17.76 -16.80
C CYS A 26 1.58 -18.69 -16.89
N SER A 27 2.54 -18.53 -15.97
CA SER A 27 3.78 -19.30 -15.93
C SER A 27 3.58 -20.75 -15.50
N TRP A 28 2.48 -21.06 -14.79
CA TRP A 28 2.14 -22.40 -14.35
C TRP A 28 1.63 -23.27 -15.50
N TYR A 29 0.56 -22.82 -16.16
CA TYR A 29 -0.01 -23.50 -17.31
C TYR A 29 0.74 -23.22 -18.63
N ARG A 30 1.69 -22.28 -18.61
CA ARG A 30 2.52 -21.85 -19.74
C ARG A 30 1.70 -21.42 -20.96
N THR A 31 0.61 -20.68 -20.71
CA THR A 31 -0.31 -20.20 -21.73
C THR A 31 -0.96 -18.86 -21.32
N TYR A 32 -1.68 -18.22 -22.23
CA TYR A 32 -2.29 -16.91 -22.03
C TYR A 32 -3.74 -17.02 -21.57
N TYR A 33 -4.09 -16.29 -20.51
CA TYR A 33 -5.45 -16.22 -19.94
C TYR A 33 -5.90 -14.77 -19.78
N TYR A 34 -7.22 -14.57 -19.75
CA TYR A 34 -7.77 -13.28 -19.34
C TYR A 34 -7.62 -13.08 -17.83
N PRO A 35 -7.48 -11.82 -17.37
CA PRO A 35 -7.32 -11.55 -15.95
C PRO A 35 -8.55 -11.99 -15.14
N ASP A 36 -9.74 -11.96 -15.73
CA ASP A 36 -11.00 -12.40 -15.11
C ASP A 36 -11.25 -13.93 -15.20
N ASP A 37 -10.40 -14.70 -15.90
CA ASP A 37 -10.59 -16.16 -16.01
C ASP A 37 -10.36 -16.84 -14.65
N SER A 38 -11.22 -17.78 -14.25
CA SER A 38 -11.05 -18.58 -13.03
C SER A 38 -9.80 -19.47 -13.12
N CYS A 39 -9.00 -19.51 -12.06
CA CYS A 39 -7.79 -20.33 -12.01
C CYS A 39 -7.97 -21.54 -11.07
N ASP A 40 -7.98 -22.77 -11.59
CA ASP A 40 -8.08 -23.99 -10.78
C ASP A 40 -6.85 -24.22 -9.89
N HIS A 41 -5.68 -23.75 -10.34
CA HIS A 41 -4.44 -23.75 -9.57
C HIS A 41 -4.08 -22.31 -9.15
N TRP A 42 -5.06 -21.64 -8.58
CA TRP A 42 -4.87 -20.32 -8.00
C TRP A 42 -4.03 -20.45 -6.73
N GLU A 43 -2.82 -19.90 -6.79
CA GLU A 43 -2.05 -19.63 -5.60
C GLU A 43 -2.02 -18.14 -5.38
N GLU A 44 -2.24 -17.73 -4.13
CA GLU A 44 -2.13 -16.35 -3.71
C GLU A 44 -0.82 -15.79 -4.26
N GLY A 45 -0.98 -14.79 -5.15
CA GLY A 45 0.06 -13.84 -5.44
C GLY A 45 0.86 -13.56 -4.19
N ASN A 46 2.19 -13.64 -4.23
CA ASN A 46 2.86 -12.46 -3.70
C ASN A 46 2.36 -11.35 -4.60
N VAL A 47 1.22 -10.76 -4.23
CA VAL A 47 0.79 -9.46 -4.69
C VAL A 47 1.99 -8.65 -4.26
N SER A 48 2.92 -8.47 -5.20
CA SER A 48 3.86 -7.38 -5.15
C SER A 48 2.93 -6.20 -5.05
N SER A 49 2.70 -5.78 -3.81
CA SER A 49 1.78 -4.74 -3.42
C SER A 49 2.09 -3.58 -4.33
N SER A 50 1.27 -3.43 -5.36
CA SER A 50 1.46 -2.41 -6.36
C SER A 50 1.16 -1.09 -5.66
N GLY A 51 2.18 -0.54 -5.00
CA GLY A 51 2.32 0.83 -4.55
C GLY A 51 1.34 1.37 -3.50
N GLY A 52 0.29 0.62 -3.13
CA GLY A 52 -0.80 1.11 -2.29
C GLY A 52 -0.36 1.42 -0.88
N CYS A 53 -0.10 2.69 -0.59
CA CYS A 53 0.15 3.18 0.75
C CYS A 53 -1.22 3.35 1.41
N PHE A 54 -1.87 2.26 1.85
CA PHE A 54 -3.28 2.24 2.30
C PHE A 54 -3.68 3.42 3.20
N LEU A 55 -2.90 3.68 4.25
CA LEU A 55 -3.16 4.79 5.18
C LEU A 55 -3.00 6.16 4.52
N THR A 56 -1.97 6.30 3.69
CA THR A 56 -1.58 7.55 3.06
C THR A 56 -2.47 7.90 1.88
N THR A 57 -2.87 6.90 1.11
CA THR A 57 -3.86 6.98 0.03
C THR A 57 -5.21 7.37 0.62
N ALA A 58 -5.69 6.67 1.67
CA ALA A 58 -6.93 7.05 2.33
C ALA A 58 -6.90 8.48 2.89
N CYS A 59 -5.79 8.91 3.50
CA CYS A 59 -5.62 10.26 4.00
C CYS A 59 -5.62 11.32 2.86
N CYS A 60 -4.95 11.03 1.74
CA CYS A 60 -4.91 11.94 0.59
C CYS A 60 -6.25 12.00 -0.15
N GLU A 61 -6.93 10.87 -0.33
CA GLU A 61 -8.29 10.82 -0.87
C GLU A 61 -9.26 11.62 0.00
N HIS A 62 -9.16 11.48 1.33
CA HIS A 62 -9.98 12.24 2.27
C HIS A 62 -9.71 13.75 2.21
N LYS A 63 -8.45 14.16 2.02
CA LYS A 63 -8.08 15.57 1.81
C LYS A 63 -8.33 16.08 0.37
N GLY A 64 -8.77 15.22 -0.55
CA GLY A 64 -8.97 15.56 -1.97
C GLY A 64 -7.66 15.85 -2.72
N LEU A 65 -6.53 15.31 -2.23
CA LEU A 65 -5.22 15.48 -2.82
C LEU A 65 -4.97 14.44 -3.94
N PRO A 66 -4.17 14.79 -4.96
CA PRO A 66 -3.78 13.83 -5.99
C PRO A 66 -2.87 12.73 -5.43
N ASP A 67 -2.93 11.54 -6.03
CA ASP A 67 -2.13 10.37 -5.65
C ASP A 67 -0.60 10.55 -5.80
N ASP A 68 -0.19 11.63 -6.48
CA ASP A 68 1.21 12.04 -6.68
C ASP A 68 1.59 13.25 -5.81
N CYS A 69 0.86 13.49 -4.71
CA CYS A 69 1.21 14.57 -3.80
C CYS A 69 2.61 14.36 -3.20
N ARG A 70 3.21 15.46 -2.74
CA ARG A 70 4.57 15.50 -2.18
C ARG A 70 4.71 14.49 -1.04
N GLU A 71 3.67 14.36 -0.23
CA GLU A 71 3.59 13.54 0.96
C GLU A 71 3.62 12.05 0.61
N LEU A 72 2.74 11.63 -0.31
CA LEU A 72 2.69 10.26 -0.82
C LEU A 72 4.01 9.87 -1.48
N THR A 73 4.59 10.77 -2.28
CA THR A 73 5.86 10.53 -2.96
C THR A 73 7.01 10.33 -1.98
N ALA A 74 7.12 11.18 -0.96
CA ALA A 74 8.17 11.07 0.05
C ALA A 74 8.02 9.80 0.91
N LEU A 75 6.79 9.44 1.30
CA LEU A 75 6.54 8.23 2.09
C LEU A 75 6.76 6.95 1.27
N ARG A 76 6.35 6.93 -0.01
CA ARG A 76 6.67 5.84 -0.94
C ARG A 76 8.18 5.67 -1.07
N TYR A 77 8.94 6.77 -1.19
CA TYR A 77 10.40 6.72 -1.20
C TYR A 77 10.97 6.15 0.11
N LEU A 78 10.52 6.63 1.27
CA LEU A 78 10.98 6.09 2.56
C LEU A 78 10.74 4.58 2.67
N ARG A 79 9.57 4.11 2.27
CA ARG A 79 9.19 2.69 2.32
C ARG A 79 9.97 1.85 1.31
N ASP A 80 9.86 2.20 0.04
CA ASP A 80 10.29 1.35 -1.07
C ASP A 80 11.79 1.44 -1.32
N GLU A 81 12.41 2.59 -1.03
CA GLU A 81 13.85 2.84 -1.26
C GLU A 81 14.70 2.76 0.01
N TYR A 82 14.20 3.25 1.15
CA TYR A 82 15.00 3.25 2.40
C TYR A 82 14.74 2.00 3.24
N MET A 83 13.50 1.72 3.64
CA MET A 83 13.18 0.59 4.51
C MET A 83 13.50 -0.76 3.86
N LYS A 84 13.35 -0.87 2.54
CA LYS A 84 13.69 -2.09 1.78
C LYS A 84 15.18 -2.48 1.86
N LYS A 85 16.08 -1.54 2.21
CA LYS A 85 17.52 -1.81 2.35
C LYS A 85 17.85 -2.60 3.63
N TYR A 86 16.91 -2.72 4.55
CA TYR A 86 17.12 -3.38 5.83
C TYR A 86 16.11 -4.51 6.02
N ASP A 87 16.57 -5.68 6.48
CA ASP A 87 15.68 -6.82 6.79
C ASP A 87 14.55 -6.45 7.75
N PHE A 88 14.83 -5.60 8.75
CA PHE A 88 13.81 -5.12 9.68
C PHE A 88 12.76 -4.25 8.98
N GLY A 89 13.15 -3.48 7.96
CA GLY A 89 12.24 -2.62 7.22
C GLY A 89 11.26 -3.42 6.38
N GLN A 90 11.68 -4.58 5.85
CA GLN A 90 10.78 -5.48 5.14
C GLN A 90 9.72 -6.10 6.06
N ALA A 91 10.09 -6.48 7.29
CA ALA A 91 9.14 -6.94 8.29
C ALA A 91 8.13 -5.84 8.68
N LEU A 92 8.58 -4.60 8.84
CA LEU A 92 7.70 -3.45 9.12
C LEU A 92 6.74 -3.15 7.97
N ILE A 93 7.21 -3.25 6.73
CA ILE A 93 6.37 -3.11 5.53
C ILE A 93 5.27 -4.17 5.52
N ASN A 94 5.59 -5.42 5.87
CA ASN A 94 4.60 -6.50 5.93
C ASN A 94 3.54 -6.23 7.01
N ILE A 95 3.96 -5.81 8.21
CA ILE A 95 3.04 -5.43 9.29
C ILE A 95 2.14 -4.27 8.85
N TYR A 96 2.71 -3.29 8.15
CA TYR A 96 1.94 -2.19 7.59
C TYR A 96 0.88 -2.68 6.60
N TYR A 97 1.24 -3.53 5.64
CA TYR A 97 0.30 -4.06 4.66
C TYR A 97 -0.79 -4.94 5.27
N GLU A 98 -0.48 -5.66 6.34
CA GLU A 98 -1.43 -6.48 7.07
C GLU A 98 -2.44 -5.63 7.87
N LYS A 99 -1.95 -4.59 8.57
CA LYS A 99 -2.77 -3.82 9.51
C LYS A 99 -3.45 -2.60 8.89
N ALA A 100 -2.80 -1.92 7.94
CA ALA A 100 -3.29 -0.64 7.40
C ALA A 100 -4.71 -0.72 6.81
N PRO A 101 -5.14 -1.79 6.09
CA PRO A 101 -6.52 -1.90 5.61
C PRO A 101 -7.55 -1.92 6.74
N ALA A 102 -7.30 -2.70 7.80
CA ALA A 102 -8.20 -2.80 8.95
C ALA A 102 -8.26 -1.48 9.74
N ILE A 103 -7.13 -0.77 9.84
CA ILE A 103 -7.06 0.55 10.47
C ILE A 103 -7.87 1.58 9.67
N VAL A 104 -7.68 1.64 8.34
CA VAL A 104 -8.42 2.56 7.47
C VAL A 104 -9.92 2.28 7.51
N ASP A 105 -10.31 1.00 7.45
CA ASP A 105 -11.72 0.62 7.55
C ASP A 105 -12.33 1.07 8.89
N LYS A 106 -11.60 0.90 9.99
CA LYS A 106 -12.04 1.37 11.32
C LYS A 106 -12.25 2.89 11.34
N ILE A 107 -11.30 3.67 10.83
CA ILE A 107 -11.40 5.14 10.80
C ILE A 107 -12.59 5.58 9.95
N ASN A 108 -12.79 4.96 8.77
CA ASN A 108 -13.89 5.29 7.87
C ASN A 108 -15.29 5.06 8.49
N HIS A 109 -15.39 4.17 9.48
CA HIS A 109 -16.65 3.89 10.19
C HIS A 109 -16.84 4.76 11.45
N MET A 110 -15.86 5.60 11.82
CA MET A 110 -15.96 6.52 12.95
C MET A 110 -16.61 7.84 12.52
N ALA A 111 -17.41 8.43 13.41
CA ALA A 111 -18.02 9.74 13.17
C ALA A 111 -16.98 10.88 13.15
N ASP A 112 -15.84 10.68 13.82
CA ASP A 112 -14.74 11.64 13.93
C ASP A 112 -13.61 11.34 12.94
N SER A 113 -13.92 10.63 11.84
CA SER A 113 -12.95 10.24 10.80
C SER A 113 -12.12 11.43 10.31
N ASP A 114 -12.76 12.59 10.15
CA ASP A 114 -12.15 13.79 9.60
C ASP A 114 -11.06 14.35 10.53
N GLU A 115 -11.31 14.40 11.84
CA GLU A 115 -10.32 14.85 12.83
C GLU A 115 -9.14 13.88 12.93
N ILE A 116 -9.43 12.57 12.84
CA ILE A 116 -8.40 11.53 12.86
C ILE A 116 -7.52 11.66 11.61
N TYR A 117 -8.11 11.76 10.42
CA TYR A 117 -7.36 11.94 9.17
C TYR A 117 -6.56 13.24 9.15
N GLU A 118 -7.06 14.31 9.76
CA GLU A 118 -6.31 15.56 9.91
C GLU A 118 -5.10 15.40 10.83
N GLY A 119 -5.24 14.70 11.96
CA GLY A 119 -4.13 14.35 12.85
C GLY A 119 -3.07 13.50 12.15
N ILE A 120 -3.50 12.49 11.39
CA ILE A 120 -2.63 11.64 10.58
C ILE A 120 -1.88 12.48 9.54
N TYR A 121 -2.59 13.36 8.84
CA TYR A 121 -2.00 14.22 7.81
C TYR A 121 -0.92 15.15 8.38
N ASN A 122 -1.17 15.77 9.53
CA ASN A 122 -0.19 16.64 10.18
C ASN A 122 1.08 15.87 10.56
N LYS A 123 0.95 14.65 11.08
CA LYS A 123 2.11 13.80 11.37
C LYS A 123 2.86 13.37 10.12
N ILE A 124 2.14 13.05 9.04
CA ILE A 124 2.74 12.75 7.74
C ILE A 124 3.59 13.95 7.26
N GLN A 125 3.09 15.19 7.37
CA GLN A 125 3.85 16.39 7.02
C GLN A 125 5.17 16.49 7.79
N GLU A 126 5.15 16.23 9.10
CA GLU A 126 6.36 16.23 9.92
C GLU A 126 7.37 15.17 9.45
N ILE A 127 6.89 13.95 9.17
CA ILE A 127 7.72 12.86 8.64
C ILE A 127 8.33 13.26 7.29
N VAL A 128 7.55 13.87 6.39
CA VAL A 128 8.04 14.34 5.08
C VAL A 128 9.17 15.36 5.25
N VAL A 129 9.03 16.30 6.19
CA VAL A 129 10.10 17.25 6.53
C VAL A 129 11.35 16.52 7.03
N MET A 130 11.22 15.47 7.84
CA MET A 130 12.36 14.67 8.27
C MET A 130 13.06 13.96 7.11
N ILE A 131 12.29 13.40 6.17
CA ILE A 131 12.79 12.75 4.95
C ILE A 131 13.59 13.75 4.10
N GLU A 132 13.06 14.95 3.88
CA GLU A 132 13.74 16.01 3.12
C GLU A 132 15.04 16.48 3.79
N ASN A 133 15.06 16.49 5.12
CA ASN A 133 16.26 16.76 5.91
C ASN A 133 17.21 15.55 6.00
N LYS A 134 16.96 14.47 5.25
CA LYS A 134 17.74 13.22 5.21
C LYS A 134 17.81 12.50 6.57
N LYS A 135 16.87 12.76 7.47
CA LYS A 135 16.74 12.08 8.77
C LYS A 135 15.84 10.85 8.64
N TYR A 136 16.30 9.88 7.85
CA TYR A 136 15.48 8.73 7.49
C TYR A 136 15.19 7.81 8.68
N ASP A 137 16.13 7.61 9.60
CA ASP A 137 15.91 6.76 10.77
C ASP A 137 14.84 7.33 11.72
N ASP A 138 14.89 8.65 11.97
CA ASP A 138 13.87 9.37 12.74
C ASP A 138 12.51 9.30 12.05
N ALA A 139 12.49 9.50 10.73
CA ALA A 139 11.27 9.42 9.92
C ALA A 139 10.61 8.03 9.99
N VAL A 140 11.41 6.96 9.94
CA VAL A 140 10.90 5.58 10.10
C VAL A 140 10.34 5.37 11.50
N CYS A 141 11.01 5.87 12.54
CA CYS A 141 10.51 5.75 13.91
C CYS A 141 9.16 6.46 14.10
N GLU A 142 9.02 7.68 13.59
CA GLU A 142 7.76 8.43 13.67
C GLU A 142 6.66 7.80 12.81
N TYR A 143 7.01 7.26 11.64
CA TYR A 143 6.06 6.53 10.79
C TYR A 143 5.48 5.29 11.48
N ILE A 144 6.31 4.52 12.19
CA ILE A 144 5.87 3.36 12.96
C ILE A 144 5.00 3.79 14.15
N LYS A 145 5.42 4.83 14.89
CA LYS A 145 4.63 5.36 16.00
C LYS A 145 3.24 5.81 15.57
N LEU A 146 3.15 6.52 14.45
CA LEU A 146 1.88 6.92 13.85
C LEU A 146 0.99 5.70 13.61
N MET A 147 1.50 4.64 12.97
CA MET A 147 0.75 3.41 12.75
C MET A 147 0.19 2.80 14.05
N PHE A 148 1.00 2.72 15.11
CA PHE A 148 0.56 2.16 16.39
C PHE A 148 -0.46 3.05 17.12
N GLU A 149 -0.35 4.37 17.02
CA GLU A 149 -1.33 5.28 17.63
C GLU A 149 -2.69 5.19 16.94
N VAL A 150 -2.68 5.13 15.61
CA VAL A 150 -3.90 5.02 14.82
C VAL A 150 -4.56 3.65 15.02
N GLU A 151 -3.79 2.57 15.19
CA GLU A 151 -4.34 1.25 15.55
C GLU A 151 -5.08 1.27 16.91
N ARG A 152 -4.61 2.10 17.86
CA ARG A 152 -5.16 2.20 19.21
C ARG A 152 -6.31 3.19 19.37
N SER A 153 -6.54 4.03 18.37
CA SER A 153 -7.63 5.00 18.31
C SER A 153 -8.93 4.28 17.97
#